data_AF-A0A3D5NEK8-F1
#
_entry.id   AF-A0A3D5NEK8-F1
#
_cell.length_a   1.000
_cell.length_b   1.000
_cell.length_c   1.000
_cell.angle_alpha   90.00
_cell.angle_beta   90.00
_cell.angle_gamma   90.00
#
_symmetry.space_group_name_H-M   'P 1'
#
loop_
_entity.id
_entity.type
_entity.pdbx_description
1 polymer ?
#
loop_
_entity_poly.entity_id
_entity_poly.type
_entity_poly.pdbx_seq_one_letter_code
_entity_poly.pdbx_strand_id
1 'polypeptide(L)' 'VDLIGRTGDTILDTYIFAGDDRMVRDVWSAGRHVVTDGHHIAHDAITDEYRKVMEQLKASV' A
#
# COMPACT_ATOMS: atom_id res chain seq x y z
N VAL A 1 -12.30 -12.76 -2.81
CA VAL A 1 -12.94 -13.73 -3.75
C VAL A 1 -12.07 -14.00 -4.98
N ASP A 2 -11.07 -13.15 -5.20
CA ASP A 2 -10.30 -13.07 -6.45
C ASP A 2 -9.40 -14.28 -6.70
N LEU A 3 -9.06 -15.02 -5.64
CA LEU A 3 -8.21 -16.21 -5.69
C LEU A 3 -8.98 -17.54 -5.64
N ILE A 4 -10.32 -17.52 -5.72
CA ILE A 4 -11.12 -18.76 -5.66
C ILE A 4 -10.70 -19.70 -6.80
N GLY A 5 -10.34 -20.93 -6.42
CA GLY A 5 -9.93 -21.98 -7.36
C GLY A 5 -8.55 -21.75 -8.00
N ARG A 6 -7.78 -20.75 -7.56
CA ARG A 6 -6.39 -20.54 -8.02
C ARG A 6 -5.44 -21.33 -7.15
N THR A 7 -4.44 -21.94 -7.77
CA THR A 7 -3.45 -22.79 -7.11
C THR A 7 -2.08 -22.57 -7.73
N GLY A 8 -1.01 -22.82 -6.97
CA GLY A 8 0.36 -22.66 -7.47
C GLY A 8 0.63 -21.26 -8.03
N ASP A 9 1.37 -21.20 -9.13
CA ASP A 9 1.79 -19.94 -9.76
C ASP A 9 0.62 -19.10 -10.27
N THR A 10 -0.53 -19.72 -10.56
CA THR A 10 -1.73 -18.98 -10.97
C THR A 10 -2.24 -18.03 -9.87
N ILE A 11 -1.87 -18.25 -8.60
CA ILE A 11 -2.11 -17.28 -7.52
C ILE A 11 -1.29 -16.01 -7.76
N LEU A 12 -0.01 -16.14 -8.08
CA LEU A 12 0.88 -15.02 -8.37
C LEU A 12 0.46 -14.32 -9.67
N ASP A 13 0.14 -15.07 -10.72
CA ASP A 13 -0.36 -14.50 -11.96
C ASP A 13 -1.65 -13.69 -11.72
N THR A 14 -2.57 -14.23 -10.92
CA THR A 14 -3.81 -13.52 -10.58
C THR A 14 -3.51 -12.25 -9.79
N TYR A 15 -2.61 -12.29 -8.81
CA TYR A 15 -2.20 -11.09 -8.06
C TYR A 15 -1.55 -10.04 -8.98
N ILE A 16 -0.60 -10.44 -9.81
CA ILE A 16 0.19 -9.52 -10.66
C ILE A 16 -0.68 -8.87 -11.75
N PHE A 17 -1.55 -9.64 -12.39
CA PHE A 17 -2.28 -9.18 -13.58
C PHE A 17 -3.72 -8.75 -13.33
N ALA A 18 -4.35 -9.25 -12.27
CA ALA A 18 -5.77 -9.01 -12.00
C ALA A 18 -6.07 -8.56 -10.55
N GLY A 19 -5.06 -8.56 -9.68
CA GLY A 19 -5.17 -8.07 -8.31
C GLY A 19 -5.00 -6.56 -8.21
N ASP A 20 -5.17 -6.06 -6.99
CA ASP A 20 -4.85 -4.69 -6.64
C ASP A 20 -3.94 -4.62 -5.40
N ASP A 21 -3.49 -3.42 -5.06
CA ASP A 21 -2.55 -3.16 -3.97
C ASP A 21 -3.11 -3.53 -2.59
N ARG A 22 -4.44 -3.60 -2.42
CA ARG A 22 -5.11 -3.95 -1.16
C ARG A 22 -4.96 -5.44 -0.81
N MET A 23 -4.48 -6.27 -1.75
CA MET A 23 -4.12 -7.66 -1.46
C MET A 23 -2.87 -7.77 -0.58
N VAL A 24 -2.02 -6.73 -0.54
CA VAL A 24 -0.86 -6.66 0.34
C VAL A 24 -1.29 -6.09 1.69
N ARG A 25 -1.30 -6.93 2.73
CA ARG A 25 -1.67 -6.51 4.09
C ARG A 25 -0.47 -6.14 4.94
N ASP A 26 0.63 -6.87 4.82
CA ASP A 26 1.74 -6.77 5.74
C ASP A 26 3.07 -6.71 4.98
N VAL A 27 3.96 -5.79 5.37
CA VAL A 27 5.26 -5.59 4.72
C VAL A 27 6.35 -5.47 5.77
N TRP A 28 7.42 -6.26 5.61
CA TRP A 28 8.65 -6.15 6.38
C TRP A 28 9.79 -5.60 5.54
N SER A 29 10.56 -4.67 6.10
CA SER A 29 11.77 -4.15 5.48
C SER A 29 12.89 -4.08 6.52
N ALA A 30 14.03 -4.68 6.19
CA ALA A 30 15.17 -4.82 7.10
C ALA A 30 14.77 -5.34 8.49
N GLY A 31 13.88 -6.36 8.51
CA GLY A 31 13.38 -7.01 9.73
C GLY A 31 12.31 -6.24 10.52
N ARG A 32 11.92 -5.03 10.09
CA ARG A 32 10.87 -4.24 10.76
C ARG A 32 9.54 -4.41 10.05
N HIS A 33 8.46 -4.60 10.81
CA HIS A 33 7.10 -4.61 10.29
C HIS A 33 6.67 -3.16 10.03
N VAL A 34 6.60 -2.75 8.77
CA VAL A 34 6.41 -1.33 8.37
C VAL A 34 5.03 -1.04 7.80
N VAL A 35 4.31 -2.06 7.33
CA VAL A 35 2.90 -1.98 6.93
C VAL A 35 2.16 -3.07 7.68
N THR A 36 1.05 -2.72 8.33
CA THR A 36 0.17 -3.67 9.03
C THR A 36 -1.27 -3.38 8.61
N ASP A 37 -2.02 -4.42 8.25
CA ASP A 37 -3.40 -4.29 7.73
C ASP A 37 -3.52 -3.24 6.59
N GLY A 38 -2.55 -3.22 5.69
CA GLY A 38 -2.50 -2.31 4.52
C GLY A 38 -2.09 -0.88 4.86
N HIS A 39 -1.75 -0.57 6.11
CA HIS A 39 -1.39 0.78 6.54
C HIS A 39 0.07 0.86 6.99
N HIS A 40 0.82 1.76 6.36
CA HIS A 40 2.19 2.06 6.81
C HIS A 40 2.15 2.66 8.23
N ILE A 41 3.08 2.25 9.11
CA ILE A 41 3.12 2.67 10.52
C ILE A 41 3.18 4.20 10.74
N ALA A 42 3.61 4.94 9.72
CA ALA A 42 3.73 6.40 9.73
C ALA A 42 2.78 7.10 8.72
N HIS A 43 1.74 6.40 8.21
CA HIS A 43 0.86 6.90 7.17
C HIS A 43 0.27 8.27 7.49
N ASP A 44 -0.31 8.45 8.68
CA ASP A 44 -0.98 9.69 9.08
C ASP A 44 0.00 10.86 9.12
N ALA A 45 1.14 10.69 9.78
CA ALA A 45 2.17 11.73 9.87
C ALA A 45 2.69 12.15 8.49
N ILE A 46 2.93 11.19 7.59
CA ILE A 46 3.41 11.46 6.23
C ILE A 46 2.35 12.21 5.41
N THR A 47 1.09 11.75 5.45
CA THR A 47 0.01 12.34 4.66
C THR A 47 -0.39 13.73 5.14
N ASP A 48 -0.34 13.98 6.45
CA ASP A 48 -0.58 15.31 7.02
C ASP A 48 0.50 16.31 6.61
N GLU A 49 1.76 15.92 6.65
CA GLU A 49 2.85 16.79 6.23
C GLU A 49 2.81 17.07 4.73
N TYR A 50 2.54 16.03 3.93
CA TYR A 50 2.31 16.18 2.51
C TYR A 50 1.18 17.19 2.21
N ARG A 51 0.05 17.09 2.92
CA ARG A 51 -1.09 18.00 2.73
C ARG A 51 -0.71 19.46 2.99
N LYS A 52 -0.04 19.73 4.11
CA LYS A 52 0.42 21.09 4.47
C LYS A 52 1.32 21.68 3.39
N VAL A 53 2.28 20.90 2.90
CA VAL A 53 3.20 21.36 1.83
C VAL A 53 2.41 21.65 0.55
N MET A 54 1.47 20.78 0.16
CA MET A 54 0.65 20.99 -1.03
C MET A 54 -0.24 22.23 -0.93
N GLU A 55 -0.76 22.55 0.25
CA GLU A 55 -1.53 23.78 0.50
C GLU A 55 -0.66 25.03 0.35
N GLN A 56 0.56 25.01 0.90
CA GLN A 56 1.52 26.11 0.76
C GLN A 56 1.90 26.35 -0.71
N LEU A 57 2.16 25.27 -1.46
CA LEU A 57 2.52 25.36 -2.87
C LEU A 57 1.37 25.93 -3.70
N LYS A 58 0.12 25.52 -3.44
CA LYS A 58 -1.07 26.07 -4.12
C LYS A 58 -1.27 27.56 -3.83
N ALA A 59 -1.00 28.00 -2.61
CA ALA A 59 -1.13 29.41 -2.22
C ALA A 59 0.00 30.30 -2.75
N SER A 60 1.09 29.70 -3.25
CA SER A 60 2.26 30.41 -3.78
C SER A 60 2.18 30.67 -5.30
N VAL A 61 1.06 30.29 -5.93
CA VAL A 61 0.73 30.53 -7.35
C VAL A 61 -0.36 31.59 -7.43
#